data_AF-A0A927GIX6-F1
#
_entry.id   AF-A0A927GIX6-F1
#
_cell.length_a   1.000
_cell.length_b   1.000
_cell.length_c   1.000
_cell.angle_alpha   90.00
_cell.angle_beta   90.00
_cell.angle_gamma   90.00
#
_symmetry.space_group_name_H-M   'P 1'
#
loop_
_entity.id
_entity.type
_entity.pdbx_description
1 polymer ?
#
loop_
_entity_poly.entity_id
_entity_poly.type
_entity_poly.pdbx_seq_one_letter_code
_entity_poly.pdbx_strand_id
1 'polypeptide(L)'
;MLDFYSIEDAQPKYVSPKQLTYLGGIEWAEFETAQKARIIEAHLDYYGDFSWSSELVRRKLSALAELNPLPMGKLMAILKKAAAAERGVKAFGD
;
A
#
# COMPACT_ATOMS: atom_id res chain seq x y z
N MET A 1 -6.23 -10.42 -6.28
CA MET A 1 -4.93 -10.12 -5.60
C MET A 1 -4.89 -8.61 -5.44
N LEU A 2 -4.37 -8.08 -4.33
CA LEU A 2 -4.33 -6.62 -4.16
C LEU A 2 -2.99 -6.06 -4.65
N ASP A 3 -3.03 -5.40 -5.81
CA ASP A 3 -1.85 -4.90 -6.51
C ASP A 3 -1.59 -3.42 -6.22
N PHE A 4 -0.33 -3.07 -5.93
CA PHE A 4 0.09 -1.72 -5.56
C PHE A 4 0.95 -1.09 -6.65
N TYR A 5 0.68 0.19 -6.90
CA TYR A 5 1.36 1.01 -7.89
C TYR A 5 1.77 2.36 -7.29
N SER A 6 2.86 2.92 -7.81
CA SER A 6 3.36 4.24 -7.43
C SER A 6 2.51 5.36 -8.04
N ILE A 7 2.18 6.38 -7.26
CA ILE A 7 1.44 7.57 -7.70
C ILE A 7 2.08 8.87 -7.19
N GLU A 8 1.79 9.99 -7.85
CA GLU A 8 2.08 11.33 -7.30
C GLU A 8 0.95 11.77 -6.36
N ASP A 9 1.28 12.52 -5.33
CA ASP A 9 0.26 13.03 -4.39
C ASP A 9 -0.75 13.97 -5.07
N ALA A 10 -0.31 14.70 -6.10
CA ALA A 10 -1.14 15.60 -6.89
C ALA A 10 -1.81 14.92 -8.10
N GLN A 11 -1.66 13.61 -8.27
CA GLN A 11 -2.14 12.92 -9.46
C GLN A 11 -3.68 12.92 -9.52
N PRO A 12 -4.29 13.07 -10.70
CA PRO A 12 -5.74 13.01 -10.85
C PRO A 12 -6.33 11.68 -10.34
N LYS A 13 -7.56 11.71 -9.81
CA LYS A 13 -8.23 10.52 -9.23
C LYS A 13 -8.33 9.32 -10.18
N TYR A 14 -8.39 9.59 -11.49
CA TYR A 14 -8.54 8.57 -12.52
C TYR A 14 -7.22 8.39 -13.30
N VAL A 15 -6.49 7.34 -12.95
CA VAL A 15 -5.31 6.86 -13.69
C VAL A 15 -5.44 5.36 -13.85
N SER A 16 -5.23 4.89 -15.07
CA SER A 16 -5.24 3.45 -15.35
C SER A 16 -4.01 2.78 -14.75
N PRO A 17 -4.11 1.56 -14.16
CA PRO A 17 -2.95 0.81 -13.68
C PRO A 17 -1.83 0.68 -14.72
N LYS A 18 -2.20 0.61 -16.02
CA LYS A 18 -1.26 0.49 -17.15
C LYS A 18 -0.31 1.68 -17.29
N GLN A 19 -0.61 2.81 -16.66
CA GLN A 19 0.18 4.04 -16.72
C GLN A 19 1.02 4.25 -15.45
N LEU A 20 0.93 3.34 -14.47
CA LEU A 20 1.57 3.47 -13.18
C LEU A 20 2.71 2.45 -13.02
N THR A 21 3.70 2.81 -12.20
CA THR A 21 4.81 1.91 -11.89
C THR A 21 4.38 0.87 -10.87
N TYR A 22 4.38 -0.41 -11.24
CA TYR A 22 4.06 -1.51 -10.33
C TYR A 22 5.09 -1.64 -9.20
N LEU A 23 4.62 -1.81 -7.96
CA LEU A 23 5.46 -1.94 -6.76
C LEU A 23 5.45 -3.36 -6.18
N GLY A 24 4.37 -4.10 -6.39
CA GLY A 24 4.14 -5.45 -5.87
C GLY A 24 2.67 -5.67 -5.51
N GLY A 25 2.34 -6.89 -5.07
CA GLY A 25 0.99 -7.24 -4.62
C GLY A 25 1.03 -8.01 -3.30
N ILE A 26 -0.08 -7.96 -2.57
CA ILE A 26 -0.29 -8.75 -1.35
C ILE A 26 -1.51 -9.66 -1.49
N GLU A 27 -1.47 -10.79 -0.80
CA GLU A 27 -2.57 -11.74 -0.74
C GLU A 27 -3.55 -11.39 0.40
N TRP A 28 -4.75 -11.96 0.35
CA TRP A 28 -5.80 -11.77 1.35
C TRP A 28 -5.29 -11.97 2.79
N ALA A 29 -4.51 -13.01 3.04
CA ALA A 29 -3.99 -13.31 4.39
C ALA A 29 -3.07 -12.19 4.93
N GLU A 30 -2.26 -11.58 4.06
CA GLU A 30 -1.37 -10.48 4.44
C GLU A 30 -2.17 -9.18 4.62
N PHE A 31 -3.18 -8.94 3.77
CA PHE A 31 -4.12 -7.83 3.93
C PHE A 31 -4.88 -7.90 5.26
N GLU A 32 -5.43 -9.06 5.59
CA GLU A 32 -6.19 -9.28 6.83
C GLU A 32 -5.28 -9.07 8.06
N THR A 33 -4.03 -9.56 7.99
CA THR A 33 -3.03 -9.31 9.04
C THR A 33 -2.73 -7.82 9.18
N ALA A 34 -2.58 -7.10 8.07
CA ALA A 34 -2.32 -5.67 8.07
C ALA A 34 -3.50 -4.85 8.59
N GLN A 35 -4.75 -5.26 8.36
CA GLN A 35 -5.93 -4.64 8.97
C GLN A 35 -6.00 -4.90 10.47
N LYS A 36 -5.75 -6.14 10.93
CA LYS A 36 -5.69 -6.48 12.36
C LYS A 36 -4.61 -5.67 13.09
N ALA A 37 -3.48 -5.43 12.42
CA ALA A 37 -2.39 -4.59 12.90
C ALA A 37 -2.64 -3.08 12.76
N ARG A 38 -3.80 -2.65 12.23
CA ARG A 38 -4.16 -1.24 11.96
C ARG A 38 -3.21 -0.51 11.02
N ILE A 39 -2.47 -1.24 10.20
CA ILE A 39 -1.63 -0.69 9.13
C ILE A 39 -2.50 -0.33 7.93
N ILE A 40 -3.47 -1.20 7.59
CA ILE A 40 -4.54 -0.92 6.64
C ILE A 40 -5.79 -0.53 7.42
N GLU A 41 -6.45 0.53 7.00
CA GLU A 41 -7.66 1.02 7.63
C GLU A 41 -8.81 0.01 7.49
N ALA A 42 -9.61 -0.14 8.56
CA ALA A 42 -10.67 -1.15 8.63
C ALA A 42 -11.81 -0.94 7.62
N HIS A 43 -11.96 0.25 7.04
CA HIS A 43 -12.98 0.56 6.04
C HIS A 43 -12.50 0.27 4.60
N LEU A 44 -11.22 -0.03 4.40
CA LEU A 44 -10.70 -0.39 3.10
C LEU A 44 -11.02 -1.85 2.80
N ASP A 45 -11.32 -2.12 1.55
CA ASP A 45 -11.70 -3.45 1.07
C ASP A 45 -10.60 -4.05 0.22
N TYR A 46 -10.37 -5.37 0.34
CA TYR A 46 -9.34 -6.07 -0.42
C TYR A 46 -9.64 -6.14 -1.92
N TYR A 47 -10.92 -6.14 -2.28
CA TYR A 47 -11.39 -6.12 -3.67
C TYR A 47 -11.68 -4.70 -4.14
N GLY A 48 -11.40 -3.69 -3.30
CA GLY A 48 -11.62 -2.29 -3.58
C GLY A 48 -10.35 -1.54 -3.95
N ASP A 49 -10.52 -0.45 -4.69
CA ASP A 49 -9.45 0.49 -4.99
C ASP A 49 -9.25 1.48 -3.85
N PHE A 50 -8.01 1.77 -3.50
CA PHE A 50 -7.69 2.82 -2.55
C PHE A 50 -6.31 3.43 -2.78
N SER A 51 -6.04 4.57 -2.15
CA SER A 51 -4.76 5.26 -2.29
C SER A 51 -4.26 5.86 -0.99
N TRP A 52 -2.94 5.90 -0.83
CA TRP A 52 -2.25 6.61 0.23
C TRP A 52 -1.29 7.62 -0.35
N SER A 53 -1.24 8.82 0.23
CA SER A 53 -0.23 9.83 -0.11
C SER A 53 1.16 9.39 0.35
N SER A 54 2.20 10.04 -0.18
CA SER A 54 3.60 9.82 0.20
C SER A 54 3.83 10.04 1.71
N GLU A 55 3.11 10.99 2.31
CA GLU A 55 3.12 11.22 3.75
C GLU A 55 2.54 10.02 4.51
N LEU A 56 1.38 9.53 4.06
CA LEU A 56 0.71 8.40 4.71
C LEU A 56 1.51 7.09 4.53
N VAL A 57 2.15 6.89 3.37
CA VAL A 57 3.09 5.80 3.12
C VAL A 57 4.24 5.80 4.13
N ARG A 58 4.86 6.97 4.39
CA ARG A 58 5.95 7.09 5.37
C ARG A 58 5.47 6.76 6.79
N ARG A 59 4.31 7.29 7.20
CA ARG A 59 3.72 7.00 8.51
C ARG A 59 3.45 5.50 8.69
N LYS A 60 2.86 4.86 7.67
CA LYS A 60 2.59 3.41 7.68
C LYS A 60 3.86 2.58 7.73
N LEU A 61 4.90 2.98 6.98
CA LEU A 61 6.20 2.30 7.00
C LEU A 61 6.84 2.35 8.39
N SER A 62 6.80 3.52 9.06
CA SER A 62 7.29 3.65 10.44
C SER A 62 6.51 2.76 11.40
N ALA A 63 5.19 2.79 11.36
CA ALA A 63 4.35 1.94 12.22
C ALA A 63 4.63 0.45 11.98
N LEU A 64 4.82 0.04 10.72
CA LEU A 64 5.11 -1.35 10.37
C LEU A 64 6.49 -1.81 10.88
N ALA A 65 7.48 -0.92 10.90
CA ALA A 65 8.82 -1.23 11.42
C ALA A 65 8.82 -1.50 12.94
N GLU A 66 7.91 -0.89 13.69
CA GLU A 66 7.76 -1.08 15.14
C GLU A 66 7.10 -2.41 15.51
N LEU A 67 6.32 -3.02 14.60
CA LEU A 67 5.55 -4.24 14.84
C LEU A 67 6.31 -5.55 14.53
N ASN A 68 7.65 -5.50 14.42
CA ASN A 68 8.46 -6.66 14.06
C ASN A 68 8.37 -7.76 15.16
N PRO A 69 8.07 -9.06 14.84
CA PRO A 69 8.00 -9.70 13.52
C PRO A 69 6.59 -10.15 13.10
N LEU A 70 5.88 -9.33 12.31
CA LEU A 70 4.65 -9.75 11.63
C LEU A 70 4.92 -10.19 10.17
N PRO A 71 4.13 -11.13 9.62
CA PRO A 71 4.28 -11.65 8.26
C PRO A 71 3.77 -10.68 7.18
N MET A 72 4.16 -9.40 7.26
CA MET A 72 3.80 -8.33 6.32
C MET A 72 5.00 -7.92 5.45
N GLY A 73 5.80 -8.92 5.03
CA GLY A 73 7.05 -8.70 4.32
C GLY A 73 6.86 -8.06 2.94
N LYS A 74 5.79 -8.41 2.22
CA LYS A 74 5.52 -7.83 0.89
C LYS A 74 5.01 -6.40 1.04
N LEU A 75 4.07 -6.16 1.96
CA LEU A 75 3.58 -4.81 2.24
C LEU A 75 4.72 -3.88 2.68
N MET A 76 5.62 -4.37 3.55
CA MET A 76 6.80 -3.60 3.94
C MET A 76 7.70 -3.27 2.75
N ALA A 77 7.95 -4.23 1.86
CA ALA A 77 8.76 -3.99 0.67
C ALA A 77 8.12 -2.97 -0.28
N ILE A 78 6.79 -3.03 -0.46
CA ILE A 78 6.02 -2.06 -1.26
C ILE A 78 6.16 -0.65 -0.67
N LEU A 79 5.90 -0.49 0.64
CA LEU A 79 5.99 0.79 1.31
C LEU A 79 7.43 1.35 1.30
N LYS A 80 8.45 0.50 1.42
CA LYS A 80 9.87 0.90 1.28
C LYS A 80 10.18 1.46 -0.11
N LYS A 81 9.73 0.79 -1.17
CA LYS A 81 9.93 1.26 -2.55
C LYS A 81 9.26 2.62 -2.80
N ALA A 82 8.01 2.77 -2.37
CA ALA A 82 7.26 4.01 -2.52
C ALA A 82 7.88 5.16 -1.71
N ALA A 83 8.24 4.91 -0.45
CA ALA A 83 8.87 5.90 0.42
C ALA A 83 10.23 6.36 -0.12
N ALA A 84 11.05 5.44 -0.64
CA ALA A 84 12.35 5.78 -1.24
C ALA A 84 12.23 6.66 -2.49
N ALA A 85 11.10 6.60 -3.19
CA ALA A 85 10.80 7.44 -4.35
C ALA A 85 10.04 8.74 -4.00
N GLU A 86 9.72 8.95 -2.71
CA GLU A 86 8.83 10.04 -2.25
C GLU A 86 7.45 10.03 -2.92
N ARG A 87 6.91 8.84 -3.18
CA ARG A 87 5.65 8.63 -3.90
C ARG A 87 4.57 8.08 -2.98
N GLY A 88 3.31 8.38 -3.33
CA GLY A 88 2.15 7.69 -2.80
C GLY A 88 1.99 6.30 -3.41
N VAL A 89 0.98 5.57 -2.96
CA VAL A 89 0.59 4.28 -3.55
C VAL A 89 -0.89 4.26 -3.88
N LYS A 90 -1.24 3.59 -4.97
CA LYS A 90 -2.62 3.20 -5.29
C LYS A 90 -2.70 1.69 -5.35
N ALA A 91 -3.67 1.13 -4.65
CA ALA A 91 -4.01 -0.28 -4.66
C ALA A 91 -5.21 -0.51 -5.58
N PHE A 92 -5.17 -1.62 -6.33
CA PHE A 92 -6.27 -2.11 -7.15
C PHE A 92 -6.60 -3.53 -6.72
N GLY A 93 -7.85 -3.73 -6.32
CA GLY A 93 -8.40 -5.04 -6.02
C GLY A 93 -8.98 -5.68 -7.28
N ASP A 94 -8.81 -7.00 -7.39
CA ASP A 94 -9.45 -7.88 -8.39
C ASP A 94 -10.26 -8.94 -7.66
#